data_AF-A0AAN7XL68-F1
#
_entry.id   AF-A0AAN7XL68-F1
#
_cell.length_a   1.000
_cell.length_b   1.000
_cell.length_c   1.000
_cell.angle_alpha   90.00
_cell.angle_beta   90.00
_cell.angle_gamma   90.00
#
_symmetry.space_group_name_H-M   'P 1'
#
loop_
_entity.id
_entity.type
_entity.pdbx_description
1 polymer ?
#
loop_
_entity_poly.entity_id
_entity_poly.type
_entity_poly.pdbx_seq_one_letter_code
_entity_poly.pdbx_strand_id
1 'polypeptide(L)'
;MLVETTGESMSTARQDKLKYSGINASNAMAEIDLEDMKKYKSIIKEVGLEKEVDPELIAAVISRSCRAGKALKGGWGPLRPLG
;
A
#
# COMPACT_ATOMS: atom_id res chain seq x y z
N MET A 1 -4.03 17.31 -2.54
CA MET A 1 -3.44 17.28 -3.89
C MET A 1 -4.46 16.65 -4.85
N LEU A 2 -4.66 17.17 -6.06
CA LEU A 2 -5.44 16.49 -7.10
C LEU A 2 -4.45 15.91 -8.12
N VAL A 3 -4.30 14.59 -8.13
CA VAL A 3 -3.39 13.87 -9.03
C VAL A 3 -4.21 12.89 -9.83
N GLU A 4 -4.12 12.96 -11.15
CA GLU A 4 -4.75 11.99 -12.04
C GLU A 4 -4.05 10.64 -11.91
N THR A 5 -4.82 9.56 -11.89
CA THR A 5 -4.30 8.20 -11.85
C THR A 5 -5.24 7.26 -12.57
N THR A 6 -4.66 6.28 -13.28
CA THR A 6 -5.41 5.18 -13.88
C THR A 6 -5.61 4.04 -12.87
N GLY A 7 -4.96 4.08 -11.71
CA GLY A 7 -5.00 3.05 -10.68
C GLY A 7 -4.14 1.83 -11.00
N GLU A 8 -4.50 0.68 -10.44
CA GLU A 8 -3.65 -0.53 -10.52
C GLU A 8 -3.82 -1.29 -11.83
N SER A 9 -2.73 -1.91 -12.28
CA SER A 9 -2.77 -2.81 -13.44
C SER A 9 -3.45 -4.15 -13.08
N MET A 10 -3.91 -4.90 -14.09
CA MET A 10 -4.45 -6.25 -13.88
C MET A 10 -3.43 -7.21 -13.26
N SER A 11 -2.13 -7.09 -13.56
CA SER A 11 -1.11 -7.97 -12.98
C SER A 11 -0.91 -7.69 -11.49
N THR A 12 -0.98 -6.41 -11.08
CA THR A 12 -0.96 -6.03 -9.65
C THR A 12 -2.22 -6.49 -8.93
N ALA A 13 -3.40 -6.20 -9.49
CA ALA A 13 -4.68 -6.52 -8.88
C ALA A 13 -4.85 -8.03 -8.60
N ARG A 14 -4.28 -8.88 -9.48
CA ARG A 14 -4.27 -10.33 -9.31
C ARG A 14 -3.47 -10.83 -8.12
N GLN A 15 -2.51 -10.05 -7.60
CA GLN A 15 -1.78 -10.41 -6.37
C GLN A 15 -2.75 -10.54 -5.18
N ASP A 16 -3.83 -9.75 -5.19
CA ASP A 16 -4.91 -9.80 -4.20
C ASP A 16 -6.13 -10.60 -4.70
N LYS A 17 -5.96 -11.39 -5.76
CA LYS A 17 -7.00 -12.22 -6.38
C LYS A 17 -8.19 -11.41 -6.93
N LEU A 18 -8.00 -10.11 -7.19
CA LEU A 18 -9.01 -9.28 -7.82
C LEU A 18 -9.14 -9.63 -9.31
N LYS A 19 -10.37 -9.54 -9.83
CA LYS A 19 -10.70 -9.84 -11.23
C LYS A 19 -10.86 -8.58 -12.10
N TYR A 20 -10.54 -7.43 -11.55
CA TYR A 20 -10.66 -6.11 -12.19
C TYR A 20 -9.42 -5.27 -11.89
N SER A 21 -9.18 -4.25 -12.71
CA SER A 21 -8.06 -3.30 -12.59
C SER A 21 -8.57 -1.87 -12.41
N GLY A 22 -7.63 -0.93 -12.38
CA GLY A 22 -7.85 0.49 -12.32
C GLY A 22 -8.05 1.00 -10.89
N ILE A 23 -8.65 2.18 -10.77
CA ILE A 23 -8.88 2.87 -9.49
C ILE A 23 -9.63 1.98 -8.49
N ASN A 24 -10.64 1.25 -8.97
CA ASN A 24 -11.41 0.34 -8.10
C ASN A 24 -10.53 -0.76 -7.51
N ALA A 25 -9.59 -1.30 -8.29
CA ALA A 25 -8.66 -2.30 -7.79
C ALA A 25 -7.72 -1.69 -6.74
N SER A 26 -7.16 -0.51 -7.00
CA SER A 26 -6.35 0.23 -6.02
C SER A 26 -7.08 0.41 -4.69
N ASN A 27 -8.33 0.88 -4.74
CA ASN A 27 -9.14 1.13 -3.57
C ASN A 27 -9.43 -0.17 -2.79
N ALA A 28 -9.78 -1.25 -3.48
CA ALA A 28 -10.03 -2.54 -2.85
C ALA A 28 -8.76 -3.11 -2.18
N MET A 29 -7.59 -2.98 -2.84
CA MET A 29 -6.32 -3.41 -2.25
C MET A 29 -5.97 -2.60 -0.99
N ALA A 30 -6.20 -1.28 -1.00
CA ALA A 30 -6.02 -0.43 0.17
C ALA A 30 -7.00 -0.80 1.32
N GLU A 31 -8.25 -1.13 0.99
CA GLU A 31 -9.26 -1.59 1.95
C GLU A 31 -8.86 -2.92 2.61
N ILE A 32 -8.33 -3.88 1.84
CA ILE A 32 -7.78 -5.15 2.35
C ILE A 32 -6.66 -4.92 3.37
N ASP A 33 -5.89 -3.84 3.21
CA ASP A 33 -4.77 -3.51 4.10
C ASP A 33 -5.19 -2.65 5.30
N LEU A 34 -6.42 -2.13 5.34
CA LEU A 34 -6.85 -1.11 6.30
C LEU A 34 -6.72 -1.56 7.76
N GLU A 35 -7.15 -2.78 8.09
CA GLU A 35 -7.10 -3.27 9.47
C GLU A 35 -5.65 -3.40 9.99
N ASP A 36 -4.72 -3.81 9.14
CA ASP A 36 -3.31 -3.87 9.51
C ASP A 36 -2.67 -2.49 9.55
N MET A 37 -3.07 -1.60 8.62
CA MET A 37 -2.59 -0.22 8.57
C MET A 37 -2.95 0.56 9.84
N LYS A 38 -4.11 0.28 10.45
CA LYS A 38 -4.53 0.93 11.70
C LYS A 38 -3.50 0.79 12.83
N LYS A 39 -2.73 -0.31 12.86
CA LYS A 39 -1.66 -0.55 13.85
C LYS A 39 -0.57 0.53 13.80
N TYR A 40 -0.35 1.14 12.64
CA TYR A 40 0.69 2.14 12.41
C TYR A 40 0.14 3.57 12.25
N LYS A 41 -1.18 3.76 12.37
CA LYS A 41 -1.86 5.03 12.05
C LYS A 41 -1.30 6.22 12.82
N SER A 42 -0.99 6.07 14.11
CA SER A 42 -0.42 7.15 14.92
C SER A 42 0.96 7.56 14.40
N ILE A 43 1.85 6.57 14.20
CA ILE A 43 3.22 6.80 13.72
C ILE A 43 3.22 7.40 12.30
N ILE A 44 2.36 6.90 11.41
CA ILE A 44 2.24 7.44 10.05
C ILE A 44 1.82 8.93 10.08
N LYS A 45 0.86 9.28 10.95
CA LYS A 45 0.43 10.68 11.12
C LYS A 45 1.51 11.56 11.71
N GLU A 46 2.22 11.06 12.72
CA GLU A 46 3.32 11.78 13.36
C GLU A 46 4.44 12.08 12.36
N VAL A 47 4.92 11.07 11.64
CA VAL A 47 5.97 11.23 10.62
C VAL A 47 5.48 12.10 9.45
N GLY A 48 4.23 11.95 9.02
CA GLY A 48 3.66 12.80 7.98
C GLY A 48 3.66 14.29 8.36
N LEU A 49 3.29 14.60 9.62
CA LEU A 49 3.36 15.96 10.13
C LEU A 49 4.80 16.46 10.23
N GLU A 50 5.72 15.66 10.77
CA GLU A 50 7.14 16.02 10.94
C GLU A 50 7.84 16.28 9.60
N LYS A 51 7.47 15.53 8.56
CA LYS A 51 8.10 15.60 7.23
C LYS A 51 7.33 16.44 6.22
N GLU A 52 6.22 17.05 6.62
CA GLU A 52 5.32 17.79 5.72
C GLU A 52 4.84 16.95 4.52
N VAL A 53 4.52 15.67 4.77
CA VAL A 53 4.02 14.72 3.77
C VAL A 53 2.65 14.23 4.19
N ASP A 54 1.71 14.18 3.25
CA ASP A 54 0.36 13.65 3.47
C ASP A 54 0.44 12.22 4.06
N PRO A 55 -0.09 11.98 5.27
CA PRO A 55 -0.10 10.64 5.89
C PRO A 55 -0.72 9.56 5.00
N GLU A 56 -1.70 9.94 4.18
CA GLU A 56 -2.35 9.07 3.20
C GLU A 56 -1.38 8.58 2.12
N LEU A 57 -0.42 9.42 1.71
CA LEU A 57 0.61 9.05 0.73
C LEU A 57 1.57 8.01 1.34
N ILE A 58 1.99 8.21 2.60
CA ILE A 58 2.83 7.25 3.32
C ILE A 58 2.09 5.91 3.47
N ALA A 59 0.82 5.94 3.88
CA ALA A 59 -0.01 4.74 3.99
C ALA A 59 -0.16 4.02 2.65
N ALA A 60 -0.37 4.74 1.55
CA ALA A 60 -0.43 4.16 0.21
C ALA A 60 0.87 3.44 -0.18
N VAL A 61 2.03 4.05 0.10
CA VAL A 61 3.34 3.43 -0.14
C VAL A 61 3.53 2.16 0.69
N ILE A 62 3.13 2.16 1.96
CA ILE A 62 3.20 1.00 2.86
C ILE A 62 2.29 -0.13 2.34
N SER A 63 1.04 0.19 1.97
CA SER A 63 0.08 -0.77 1.42
C SER A 63 0.67 -1.45 0.18
N ARG A 64 1.14 -0.67 -0.79
CA ARG A 64 1.76 -1.20 -2.00
C ARG A 64 3.01 -2.03 -1.72
N SER A 65 3.89 -1.57 -0.85
CA SER A 65 5.25 -2.15 -0.71
C SER A 65 5.29 -3.42 0.12
N CYS A 66 4.47 -3.50 1.17
CA CYS A 66 4.57 -4.58 2.13
C CYS A 66 3.22 -5.09 2.65
N ARG A 67 2.10 -4.62 2.10
CA ARG A 67 0.74 -4.99 2.53
C ARG A 67 0.53 -4.74 4.02
N ALA A 68 0.93 -3.55 4.48
CA ALA A 68 0.97 -3.18 5.90
C ALA A 68 1.74 -4.19 6.78
N GLY A 69 2.81 -4.76 6.23
CA GLY A 69 3.69 -5.73 6.89
C GLY A 69 3.32 -7.20 6.64
N LYS A 70 2.14 -7.53 6.10
CA LYS A 70 1.74 -8.93 5.82
C LYS A 70 2.64 -9.64 4.83
N ALA A 71 3.25 -8.90 3.90
CA ALA A 71 4.16 -9.48 2.91
C ALA A 71 5.62 -9.62 3.41
N LEU A 72 5.91 -9.23 4.66
CA LEU A 72 7.25 -9.29 5.24
C LEU A 72 7.45 -10.52 6.11
N LYS A 73 8.67 -11.07 6.11
CA LYS A 73 9.13 -12.09 7.05
C LYS A 73 10.33 -11.55 7.82
N GLY A 74 10.19 -11.35 9.13
CA GLY A 74 11.24 -10.74 9.96
C GLY A 74 11.64 -9.33 9.49
N GLY A 75 10.69 -8.57 8.93
CA GLY A 75 10.95 -7.23 8.38
C GLY A 75 11.45 -7.20 6.94
N TRP A 76 11.76 -8.36 6.34
CA TRP A 76 12.28 -8.44 4.97
C TRP A 76 11.20 -8.89 3.99
N GLY A 77 11.14 -8.23 2.84
CA GLY A 77 10.33 -8.69 1.72
C GLY A 77 10.91 -9.97 1.10
N PRO A 78 10.17 -10.64 0.20
CA PRO A 78 10.71 -11.78 -0.53
C PRO A 78 11.97 -11.34 -1.29
N LEU A 79 13.07 -12.08 -1.11
CA LEU A 79 14.27 -11.90 -1.93
C LEU A 79 13.85 -12.08 -3.39
N ARG A 80 13.96 -11.02 -4.20
CA ARG A 80 13.93 -11.20 -5.65
C ARG A 80 15.18 -12.00 -6.01
N PRO A 81 15.06 -13.17 -6.65
CA PRO A 81 16.22 -13.76 -7.31
C PRO A 81 16.74 -12.71 -8.30
N LEU A 82 18.02 -12.41 -8.24
CA LEU A 82 18.70 -11.68 -9.30
C LEU A 82 18.71 -12.62 -10.50
N GLY A 83 17.74 -12.41 -11.40
CA GLY A 83 17.67 -13.03 -12.72
C GLY A 83 18.01 -12.00 -13.78
#